data_AF-A0A2R6W4X5-F1
#
_entry.id   AF-A0A2R6W4X5-F1
#
_cell.length_a   1.000
_cell.length_b   1.000
_cell.length_c   1.000
_cell.angle_alpha   90.00
_cell.angle_beta   90.00
_cell.angle_gamma   90.00
#
_symmetry.space_group_name_H-M   'P 1'
#
loop_
_entity.id
_entity.type
_entity.pdbx_description
1 polymer ?
#
loop_
_entity_poly.entity_id
_entity_poly.type
_entity_poly.pdbx_seq_one_letter_code
_entity_poly.pdbx_strand_id
1 'polypeptide(L)'
;MVPVFATALHEYPASASVLLAQTAPYSNMLLRSLGIGDPDIYYPAFFEGTWNCYSTLIQVTTPQGEDKADRRSVEFSRKQLGYAVPYQVRFTPFEGRVICDRLFTTTSLVEATVGKNVIEEGQWSPQQPNRLVLLLKGGTKVENLVTKRSAEYFQVDQFDTSEFSKQVFDNSAIKDGPPTVKASLNLTRYHWDTAAPVVTKMEAIQKVSIFAVPMEGMEMFNTTTPVTVYKYRIEFERI
;
A
#
# COMPACT_ATOMS: atom_id res chain seq x y z
N MET A 1 -2.43 0.73 4.17
CA MET A 1 -2.11 0.09 2.88
C MET A 1 -1.43 1.04 1.91
N VAL A 2 -0.26 0.64 1.39
CA VAL A 2 0.11 0.90 -0.02
C VAL A 2 0.13 -0.46 -0.72
N PRO A 3 -0.54 -0.64 -1.88
CA PRO A 3 -0.41 -1.86 -2.67
C PRO A 3 0.93 -1.94 -3.41
N VAL A 4 1.40 -3.15 -3.73
CA VAL A 4 2.66 -3.37 -4.49
C VAL A 4 2.57 -3.06 -5.99
N PHE A 5 1.41 -2.58 -6.45
CA PHE A 5 1.17 -2.23 -7.86
C PHE A 5 2.14 -1.18 -8.41
N ALA A 6 2.76 -0.35 -7.56
CA ALA A 6 3.75 0.65 -7.97
C ALA A 6 5.09 0.07 -8.50
N THR A 7 5.26 -1.26 -8.54
CA THR A 7 6.55 -1.91 -8.88
C THR A 7 6.43 -3.04 -9.92
N ALA A 8 5.41 -2.94 -10.77
CA ALA A 8 5.52 -3.12 -12.22
C ALA A 8 4.47 -2.22 -12.88
N LEU A 9 4.79 -1.62 -14.03
CA LEU A 9 4.18 -0.36 -14.51
C LEU A 9 4.69 0.86 -13.68
N HIS A 10 4.64 2.07 -14.27
CA HIS A 10 5.68 3.10 -14.09
C HIS A 10 5.09 4.54 -14.22
N GLU A 11 5.39 5.44 -13.27
CA GLU A 11 5.51 6.94 -13.31
C GLU A 11 5.22 7.60 -11.90
N TYR A 12 4.85 8.89 -11.78
CA TYR A 12 4.59 9.74 -10.57
C TYR A 12 3.22 10.46 -10.69
N PRO A 13 2.52 11.12 -9.69
CA PRO A 13 2.93 11.65 -8.32
C PRO A 13 1.92 11.20 -7.09
N ALA A 14 1.47 11.51 -5.77
CA ALA A 14 1.40 12.26 -4.37
C ALA A 14 1.71 11.59 -2.98
N SER A 15 1.11 11.88 -1.76
CA SER A 15 -0.06 12.66 -1.11
C SER A 15 0.20 14.10 -0.36
N ALA A 16 -0.08 14.89 0.76
CA ALA A 16 -0.72 15.37 2.13
C ALA A 16 -2.23 15.91 2.52
N SER A 17 -3.12 15.85 3.62
CA SER A 17 -3.60 15.19 4.97
C SER A 17 -5.06 15.63 5.52
N VAL A 18 -5.71 15.55 6.77
CA VAL A 18 -5.75 14.92 8.21
C VAL A 18 -7.24 14.92 8.82
N LEU A 19 -7.64 14.40 10.06
CA LEU A 19 -8.46 14.96 11.26
C LEU A 19 -9.03 13.90 12.30
N LEU A 20 -9.00 14.13 13.66
CA LEU A 20 -9.77 13.52 14.83
C LEU A 20 -9.32 12.30 15.73
N ALA A 21 -8.42 12.41 16.72
CA ALA A 21 -7.94 11.22 17.48
C ALA A 21 -8.89 10.69 18.60
N GLN A 22 -9.56 9.54 18.39
CA GLN A 22 -10.26 8.78 19.46
C GLN A 22 -10.69 7.34 19.06
N THR A 23 -11.23 6.59 20.04
CA THR A 23 -11.87 5.25 19.98
C THR A 23 -11.09 4.10 19.30
N ALA A 24 -10.38 3.31 20.11
CA ALA A 24 -9.90 1.97 19.74
C ALA A 24 -10.53 0.89 20.66
N PRO A 25 -11.66 0.26 20.26
CA PRO A 25 -12.33 -0.74 21.08
C PRO A 25 -11.72 -2.14 20.91
N TYR A 26 -11.49 -2.83 22.04
CA TYR A 26 -11.09 -4.24 22.20
C TYR A 26 -9.77 -4.69 21.56
N SER A 27 -8.78 -4.97 22.41
CA SER A 27 -7.56 -5.69 22.04
C SER A 27 -7.85 -7.19 21.83
N ASN A 28 -8.10 -7.56 20.57
CA ASN A 28 -8.36 -8.94 20.10
C ASN A 28 -7.15 -9.91 20.22
N MET A 29 -6.38 -9.86 21.32
CA MET A 29 -5.16 -10.67 21.50
C MET A 29 -5.43 -12.18 21.44
N LEU A 30 -6.59 -12.65 21.94
CA LEU A 30 -6.98 -14.07 21.87
C LEU A 30 -7.29 -14.53 20.44
N LEU A 31 -7.92 -13.67 19.62
CA LEU A 31 -8.19 -13.99 18.21
C LEU A 31 -6.90 -13.89 17.38
N ARG A 32 -6.06 -12.86 17.63
CA ARG A 32 -4.75 -12.71 16.99
C ARG A 32 -3.81 -13.88 17.31
N SER A 33 -3.83 -14.46 18.52
CA SER A 33 -3.04 -15.66 18.84
C SER A 33 -3.55 -16.94 18.17
N LEU A 34 -4.82 -16.99 17.77
CA LEU A 34 -5.42 -18.01 16.91
C LEU A 34 -5.26 -17.71 15.40
N GLY A 35 -4.51 -16.66 15.04
CA GLY A 35 -4.29 -16.22 13.65
C GLY A 35 -5.46 -15.43 13.05
N ILE A 36 -6.53 -15.18 13.80
CA ILE A 36 -7.69 -14.39 13.40
C ILE A 36 -7.37 -12.91 13.67
N GLY A 37 -6.75 -12.27 12.68
CA GLY A 37 -6.52 -10.82 12.67
C GLY A 37 -7.79 -10.01 12.37
N ASP A 38 -7.73 -8.70 12.61
CA ASP A 38 -8.85 -7.80 12.35
C ASP A 38 -9.18 -7.70 10.84
N PRO A 39 -10.46 -7.53 10.46
CA PRO A 39 -10.90 -7.68 9.06
C PRO A 39 -10.45 -6.54 8.14
N ASP A 40 -10.16 -5.34 8.69
CA ASP A 40 -9.38 -4.29 8.04
C ASP A 40 -8.43 -3.63 9.06
N ILE A 41 -7.56 -2.71 8.62
CA ILE A 41 -6.86 -1.78 9.49
C ILE A 41 -7.83 -0.69 9.91
N TYR A 42 -8.11 -0.64 11.20
CA TYR A 42 -8.69 0.51 11.86
C TYR A 42 -7.57 1.47 12.24
N TYR A 43 -7.55 2.62 11.58
CA TYR A 43 -6.61 3.69 11.85
C TYR A 43 -7.03 4.41 13.15
N PRO A 44 -6.13 5.15 13.81
CA PRO A 44 -6.55 6.19 14.75
C PRO A 44 -7.63 7.03 14.08
N ALA A 45 -8.69 7.40 14.81
CA ALA A 45 -9.75 8.15 14.17
C ALA A 45 -9.25 9.50 13.58
N PHE A 46 -8.03 9.97 13.94
CA PHE A 46 -7.49 11.18 13.32
C PHE A 46 -7.14 11.03 11.84
N PHE A 47 -7.30 9.83 11.31
CA PHE A 47 -7.21 9.57 9.89
C PHE A 47 -8.51 9.96 9.15
N GLU A 48 -9.63 10.30 9.79
CA GLU A 48 -10.84 10.68 9.04
C GLU A 48 -10.63 11.92 8.17
N GLY A 49 -10.99 11.81 6.88
CA GLY A 49 -10.91 12.88 5.91
C GLY A 49 -10.30 12.44 4.57
N THR A 50 -10.34 13.33 3.58
CA THR A 50 -9.48 13.19 2.40
C THR A 50 -8.13 13.74 2.78
N TRP A 51 -7.17 12.83 2.90
CA TRP A 51 -5.77 13.14 3.10
C TRP A 51 -5.09 13.17 1.75
N ASN A 52 -3.86 13.60 1.78
CA ASN A 52 -2.80 13.12 0.92
C ASN A 52 -1.66 12.76 2.06
N CYS A 53 -0.40 12.22 2.20
CA CYS A 53 0.67 11.26 1.76
C CYS A 53 1.94 11.55 0.89
N TYR A 54 2.51 12.78 0.77
CA TYR A 54 3.64 13.16 -0.12
C TYR A 54 4.79 12.14 -0.12
N SER A 55 4.88 11.28 -1.14
CA SER A 55 5.74 10.10 -1.09
C SER A 55 7.06 10.32 -1.82
N THR A 56 8.17 10.32 -1.09
CA THR A 56 9.53 10.39 -1.63
C THR A 56 10.20 9.03 -1.51
N LEU A 57 10.58 8.42 -2.63
CA LEU A 57 11.38 7.20 -2.63
C LEU A 57 12.80 7.51 -2.17
N ILE A 58 13.21 6.97 -1.03
CA ILE A 58 14.52 7.24 -0.40
C ILE A 58 15.51 6.07 -0.48
N GLN A 59 15.06 4.86 -0.81
CA GLN A 59 15.95 3.70 -0.95
C GLN A 59 15.34 2.61 -1.86
N VAL A 60 16.17 1.97 -2.68
CA VAL A 60 15.86 0.72 -3.40
C VAL A 60 16.98 -0.28 -3.13
N THR A 61 16.66 -1.51 -2.70
CA THR A 61 17.63 -2.60 -2.54
C THR A 61 17.09 -3.92 -3.11
N THR A 62 18.00 -4.83 -3.46
CA THR A 62 17.69 -6.14 -4.04
C THR A 62 18.33 -7.26 -3.21
N PRO A 63 17.73 -7.68 -2.08
CA PRO A 63 18.41 -8.53 -1.09
C PRO A 63 18.80 -9.94 -1.56
N GLN A 64 18.21 -10.44 -2.65
CA GLN A 64 18.58 -11.72 -3.28
C GLN A 64 19.47 -11.56 -4.54
N GLY A 65 19.98 -10.36 -4.82
CA GLY A 65 20.68 -10.03 -6.07
C GLY A 65 19.76 -9.36 -7.11
N GLU A 66 20.36 -8.61 -8.06
CA GLU A 66 19.61 -7.93 -9.12
C GLU A 66 19.07 -8.89 -10.19
N ASP A 67 19.70 -10.05 -10.35
CA ASP A 67 19.28 -11.13 -11.25
C ASP A 67 18.00 -11.85 -10.77
N LYS A 68 17.64 -11.70 -9.50
CA LYS A 68 16.39 -12.21 -8.90
C LYS A 68 15.29 -11.13 -8.83
N ALA A 69 15.60 -9.89 -9.19
CA ALA A 69 14.68 -8.77 -9.14
C ALA A 69 14.05 -8.47 -10.52
N ASP A 70 12.92 -7.76 -10.51
CA ASP A 70 12.34 -7.17 -11.72
C ASP A 70 13.22 -5.99 -12.16
N ARG A 71 14.22 -6.28 -13.01
CA ARG A 71 15.23 -5.30 -13.45
C ARG A 71 14.62 -4.02 -14.01
N ARG A 72 13.52 -4.11 -14.77
CA ARG A 72 12.84 -2.91 -15.34
C ARG A 72 12.27 -2.03 -14.23
N SER A 73 11.65 -2.64 -13.23
CA SER A 73 11.09 -1.92 -12.08
C SER A 73 12.19 -1.36 -11.16
N VAL A 74 13.31 -2.06 -10.98
CA VAL A 74 14.48 -1.54 -10.23
C VAL A 74 15.14 -0.37 -10.97
N GLU A 75 15.34 -0.47 -12.28
CA GLU A 75 15.90 0.61 -13.13
C GLU A 75 14.99 1.84 -13.18
N PHE A 76 13.67 1.65 -13.18
CA PHE A 76 12.68 2.71 -12.99
C PHE A 76 12.88 3.39 -11.63
N SER A 77 12.69 2.66 -10.54
CA SER A 77 12.66 3.25 -9.20
C SER A 77 13.99 3.91 -8.82
N ARG A 78 15.14 3.42 -9.32
CA ARG A 78 16.43 4.09 -9.15
C ARG A 78 16.49 5.50 -9.77
N LYS A 79 15.81 5.74 -10.90
CA LYS A 79 15.71 7.09 -11.50
C LYS A 79 14.86 8.03 -10.66
N GLN A 80 13.92 7.49 -9.89
CA GLN A 80 12.96 8.26 -9.10
C GLN A 80 13.36 8.42 -7.62
N LEU A 81 14.61 8.09 -7.26
CA LEU A 81 15.16 8.33 -5.93
C LEU A 81 15.23 9.83 -5.63
N GLY A 82 14.73 10.25 -4.46
CA GLY A 82 14.74 11.63 -3.99
C GLY A 82 13.63 12.52 -4.56
N TYR A 83 12.82 12.03 -5.50
CA TYR A 83 11.71 12.78 -6.07
C TYR A 83 10.41 12.52 -5.30
N ALA A 84 9.69 13.61 -5.00
CA ALA A 84 8.37 13.56 -4.40
C ALA A 84 7.28 13.39 -5.46
N VAL A 85 6.32 12.54 -5.11
CA VAL A 85 5.09 12.16 -5.81
C VAL A 85 4.04 13.23 -5.31
N PRO A 86 3.21 14.01 -6.14
CA PRO A 86 1.70 14.53 -6.10
C PRO A 86 0.38 13.91 -6.97
N TYR A 87 -0.75 13.07 -6.79
CA TYR A 87 -1.73 12.16 -5.91
C TYR A 87 -2.70 12.63 -4.73
N GLN A 88 -3.61 11.75 -4.20
CA GLN A 88 -4.49 11.85 -2.98
C GLN A 88 -4.80 10.51 -2.19
N VAL A 89 -5.14 10.52 -0.88
CA VAL A 89 -5.79 9.36 -0.17
C VAL A 89 -7.07 9.73 0.57
N ARG A 90 -7.79 8.74 1.10
CA ARG A 90 -8.93 9.01 1.97
C ARG A 90 -9.06 7.93 3.02
N PHE A 91 -9.48 8.33 4.21
CA PHE A 91 -9.98 7.40 5.22
C PHE A 91 -11.39 7.86 5.61
N THR A 92 -12.28 6.88 5.74
CA THR A 92 -13.72 7.09 5.91
C THR A 92 -14.20 6.40 7.19
N PRO A 93 -15.28 6.90 7.81
CA PRO A 93 -15.94 6.21 8.90
C PRO A 93 -16.69 4.98 8.37
N PHE A 94 -16.47 3.85 9.02
CA PHE A 94 -17.16 2.58 8.78
C PHE A 94 -17.38 1.86 10.10
N GLU A 95 -18.64 1.55 10.44
CA GLU A 95 -19.02 0.90 11.71
C GLU A 95 -18.40 1.57 12.96
N GLY A 96 -18.39 2.91 12.99
CA GLY A 96 -17.84 3.69 14.10
C GLY A 96 -16.31 3.66 14.23
N ARG A 97 -15.59 3.20 13.21
CA ARG A 97 -14.12 3.15 13.15
C ARG A 97 -13.62 3.77 11.83
N VAL A 98 -12.38 4.25 11.79
CA VAL A 98 -11.82 4.85 10.58
C VAL A 98 -11.00 3.83 9.80
N ILE A 99 -11.31 3.67 8.51
CA ILE A 99 -10.65 2.75 7.58
C ILE A 99 -10.15 3.50 6.34
N CYS A 100 -9.14 2.96 5.65
CA CYS A 100 -8.68 3.53 4.38
C CYS A 100 -9.69 3.22 3.27
N ASP A 101 -10.15 4.25 2.55
CA ASP A 101 -10.86 4.09 1.28
C ASP A 101 -9.85 3.63 0.23
N ARG A 102 -9.75 2.30 0.09
CA ARG A 102 -8.68 1.66 -0.69
C ARG A 102 -8.85 1.89 -2.18
N LEU A 103 -10.07 2.09 -2.67
CA LEU A 103 -10.30 2.42 -4.08
C LEU A 103 -9.86 3.85 -4.36
N PHE A 104 -10.34 4.85 -3.62
CA PHE A 104 -9.90 6.24 -3.83
C PHE A 104 -8.39 6.39 -3.67
N THR A 105 -7.83 5.80 -2.61
CA THR A 105 -6.40 5.82 -2.29
C THR A 105 -5.55 5.16 -3.37
N THR A 106 -5.94 3.97 -3.85
CA THR A 106 -5.17 3.28 -4.90
C THR A 106 -5.39 3.93 -6.25
N THR A 107 -6.62 4.31 -6.60
CA THR A 107 -6.90 5.01 -7.86
C THR A 107 -6.13 6.30 -7.95
N SER A 108 -6.14 7.13 -6.91
CA SER A 108 -5.39 8.38 -6.97
C SER A 108 -3.89 8.13 -6.99
N LEU A 109 -3.33 7.23 -6.15
CA LEU A 109 -1.92 6.81 -6.26
C LEU A 109 -1.58 6.36 -7.69
N VAL A 110 -2.41 5.54 -8.32
CA VAL A 110 -2.14 4.95 -9.64
C VAL A 110 -2.36 5.94 -10.80
N GLU A 111 -3.45 6.70 -10.84
CA GLU A 111 -3.72 7.76 -11.84
C GLU A 111 -2.75 8.93 -11.78
N ALA A 112 -2.18 9.12 -10.60
CA ALA A 112 -1.04 9.95 -10.45
C ALA A 112 0.15 9.17 -11.03
N THR A 113 0.69 8.15 -10.32
CA THR A 113 1.80 7.27 -10.75
C THR A 113 1.80 7.01 -12.26
N VAL A 114 0.98 6.12 -12.83
CA VAL A 114 1.07 5.76 -14.26
C VAL A 114 0.27 6.69 -15.19
N GLY A 115 -0.08 7.89 -14.72
CA GLY A 115 -0.80 8.91 -15.50
C GLY A 115 -2.33 8.84 -15.44
N LYS A 116 -2.97 9.99 -15.68
CA LYS A 116 -4.41 10.19 -15.41
C LYS A 116 -5.32 9.38 -16.33
N ASN A 117 -6.46 8.95 -15.78
CA ASN A 117 -7.47 8.12 -16.42
C ASN A 117 -6.96 6.75 -16.88
N VAL A 118 -5.89 6.21 -16.27
CA VAL A 118 -5.35 4.88 -16.60
C VAL A 118 -6.23 3.73 -16.11
N ILE A 119 -6.96 3.95 -15.01
CA ILE A 119 -7.97 3.04 -14.49
C ILE A 119 -9.27 3.31 -15.24
N GLU A 120 -9.84 2.26 -15.81
CA GLU A 120 -11.09 2.27 -16.56
C GLU A 120 -12.28 1.89 -15.66
N GLU A 121 -12.07 0.94 -14.75
CA GLU A 121 -13.02 0.54 -13.71
C GLU A 121 -12.28 0.19 -12.41
N GLY A 122 -12.91 0.38 -11.25
CA GLY A 122 -12.35 -0.06 -9.98
C GLY A 122 -13.43 -0.46 -8.99
N GLN A 123 -13.21 -1.58 -8.31
CA GLN A 123 -14.16 -2.20 -7.37
C GLN A 123 -13.48 -2.50 -6.03
N TRP A 124 -14.03 -1.94 -4.96
CA TRP A 124 -13.72 -2.28 -3.58
C TRP A 124 -14.94 -1.99 -2.70
N SER A 125 -15.02 -2.65 -1.55
CA SER A 125 -16.09 -2.45 -0.56
C SER A 125 -15.51 -2.61 0.85
N PRO A 126 -15.90 -1.78 1.83
CA PRO A 126 -15.47 -1.93 3.22
C PRO A 126 -16.08 -3.16 3.90
N GLN A 127 -17.15 -3.75 3.33
CA GLN A 127 -17.68 -5.06 3.71
C GLN A 127 -16.86 -6.23 3.12
N GLN A 128 -16.02 -5.98 2.11
CA GLN A 128 -15.09 -6.96 1.51
C GLN A 128 -13.65 -6.40 1.47
N PRO A 129 -13.11 -5.91 2.60
CA PRO A 129 -11.94 -5.02 2.64
C PRO A 129 -10.68 -5.65 2.06
N ASN A 130 -10.59 -6.98 2.11
CA ASN A 130 -9.47 -7.78 1.62
C ASN A 130 -9.28 -7.73 0.09
N ARG A 131 -10.32 -7.39 -0.70
CA ARG A 131 -10.30 -7.51 -2.18
C ARG A 131 -10.54 -6.17 -2.87
N LEU A 132 -9.52 -5.68 -3.57
CA LEU A 132 -9.61 -4.55 -4.51
C LEU A 132 -9.35 -5.07 -5.93
N VAL A 133 -10.21 -4.69 -6.89
CA VAL A 133 -10.01 -4.99 -8.31
C VAL A 133 -9.92 -3.67 -9.07
N LEU A 134 -9.00 -3.59 -10.03
CA LEU A 134 -8.88 -2.50 -11.00
C LEU A 134 -8.87 -3.08 -12.42
N LEU A 135 -9.58 -2.45 -13.34
CA LEU A 135 -9.40 -2.63 -14.78
C LEU A 135 -8.55 -1.48 -15.29
N LEU A 136 -7.40 -1.79 -15.88
CA LEU A 136 -6.54 -0.80 -16.53
C LEU A 136 -6.88 -0.69 -18.02
N LYS A 137 -6.73 0.51 -18.58
CA LYS A 137 -6.82 0.72 -20.03
C LYS A 137 -5.90 -0.23 -20.79
N GLY A 138 -6.44 -0.84 -21.85
CA GLY A 138 -5.81 -1.96 -22.55
C GLY A 138 -6.23 -3.34 -22.03
N GLY A 139 -7.10 -3.41 -21.02
CA GLY A 139 -7.81 -4.62 -20.61
C GLY A 139 -7.09 -5.48 -19.56
N THR A 140 -5.92 -5.07 -19.06
CA THR A 140 -5.28 -5.75 -17.92
C THR A 140 -6.13 -5.59 -16.67
N LYS A 141 -6.67 -6.71 -16.17
CA LYS A 141 -7.39 -6.75 -14.88
C LYS A 141 -6.40 -7.06 -13.76
N VAL A 142 -6.49 -6.29 -12.69
CA VAL A 142 -5.54 -6.31 -11.57
C VAL A 142 -6.31 -6.56 -10.28
N GLU A 143 -6.04 -7.69 -9.61
CA GLU A 143 -6.64 -8.04 -8.32
C GLU A 143 -5.61 -7.93 -7.18
N ASN A 144 -5.98 -7.22 -6.11
CA ASN A 144 -5.28 -7.17 -4.83
C ASN A 144 -6.05 -8.04 -3.84
N LEU A 145 -5.40 -9.08 -3.31
CA LEU A 145 -5.95 -9.90 -2.22
C LEU A 145 -5.04 -9.79 -1.00
N VAL A 146 -5.53 -9.13 0.05
CA VAL A 146 -4.84 -9.03 1.34
C VAL A 146 -5.10 -10.30 2.14
N THR A 147 -4.03 -10.97 2.56
CA THR A 147 -4.11 -12.30 3.22
C THR A 147 -3.69 -12.27 4.68
N LYS A 148 -2.90 -11.26 5.10
CA LYS A 148 -2.55 -11.02 6.51
C LYS A 148 -2.43 -9.51 6.77
N ARG A 149 -2.77 -9.07 7.99
CA ARG A 149 -2.48 -7.72 8.47
C ARG A 149 -2.21 -7.65 9.97
N SER A 150 -1.54 -6.58 10.40
CA SER A 150 -1.63 -6.07 11.77
C SER A 150 -1.66 -4.54 11.78
N ALA A 151 -2.19 -3.99 12.87
CA ALA A 151 -2.21 -2.58 13.18
C ALA A 151 -2.00 -2.44 14.70
N GLU A 152 -1.07 -1.58 15.09
CA GLU A 152 -0.52 -1.47 16.44
C GLU A 152 -0.19 -0.01 16.78
N TYR A 153 -0.54 0.41 18.00
CA TYR A 153 -0.09 1.66 18.59
C TYR A 153 1.17 1.38 19.40
N PHE A 154 2.26 2.07 19.10
CA PHE A 154 3.50 1.93 19.86
C PHE A 154 3.66 3.06 20.88
N GLN A 155 3.26 4.27 20.53
CA GLN A 155 3.35 5.48 21.36
C GLN A 155 2.17 6.42 21.06
N VAL A 156 2.00 7.50 21.83
CA VAL A 156 0.88 8.46 21.68
C VAL A 156 0.94 9.26 20.36
N ASP A 157 2.13 9.32 19.78
CA ASP A 157 2.55 10.00 18.56
C ASP A 157 2.84 9.01 17.40
N GLN A 158 2.65 7.69 17.60
CA GLN A 158 3.10 6.66 16.65
C GLN A 158 2.10 5.51 16.44
N PHE A 159 1.76 5.26 15.17
CA PHE A 159 0.90 4.16 14.71
C PHE A 159 1.60 3.34 13.62
N ASP A 160 1.66 2.02 13.78
CA ASP A 160 2.29 1.12 12.82
C ASP A 160 1.26 0.19 12.16
N THR A 161 1.47 -0.06 10.88
CA THR A 161 0.63 -0.92 10.04
C THR A 161 1.47 -1.92 9.26
N SER A 162 0.93 -3.12 9.08
CA SER A 162 1.55 -4.23 8.35
C SER A 162 0.49 -4.91 7.50
N GLU A 163 0.67 -4.99 6.18
CA GLU A 163 -0.28 -5.69 5.29
C GLU A 163 0.45 -6.52 4.24
N PHE A 164 0.14 -7.83 4.19
CA PHE A 164 0.65 -8.76 3.20
C PHE A 164 -0.41 -9.03 2.13
N SER A 165 -0.06 -8.81 0.87
CA SER A 165 -0.98 -9.00 -0.27
C SER A 165 -0.41 -9.90 -1.35
N LYS A 166 -1.26 -10.77 -1.89
CA LYS A 166 -1.09 -11.40 -3.21
C LYS A 166 -1.70 -10.47 -4.26
N GLN A 167 -1.02 -10.32 -5.38
CA GLN A 167 -1.47 -9.51 -6.52
C GLN A 167 -1.50 -10.37 -7.76
N VAL A 168 -2.61 -10.33 -8.51
CA VAL A 168 -2.78 -11.08 -9.77
C VAL A 168 -3.02 -10.09 -10.90
N PHE A 169 -2.14 -10.13 -11.90
CA PHE A 169 -2.25 -9.35 -13.13
C PHE A 169 -2.74 -10.30 -14.22
N ASP A 170 -4.04 -10.24 -14.52
CA ASP A 170 -4.66 -10.95 -15.61
C ASP A 170 -4.52 -10.12 -16.89
N ASN A 171 -3.51 -10.49 -17.69
CA ASN A 171 -3.15 -9.85 -18.95
C ASN A 171 -3.85 -10.49 -20.15
N SER A 172 -4.86 -11.36 -19.99
CA SER A 172 -5.46 -12.14 -21.08
C SER A 172 -6.07 -11.31 -22.22
N ALA A 173 -6.39 -10.03 -22.00
CA ALA A 173 -6.80 -9.09 -23.05
C ALA A 173 -5.64 -8.62 -23.95
N ILE A 174 -4.39 -8.69 -23.45
CA ILE A 174 -3.16 -8.43 -24.20
C ILE A 174 -2.65 -9.77 -24.72
N LYS A 175 -2.47 -9.87 -26.05
CA LYS A 175 -2.04 -11.13 -26.69
C LYS A 175 -0.79 -11.72 -26.03
N ASP A 176 -0.87 -13.02 -25.75
CA ASP A 176 0.23 -13.93 -25.42
C ASP A 176 0.97 -13.66 -24.09
N GLY A 177 0.38 -12.86 -23.18
CA GLY A 177 0.89 -12.67 -21.81
C GLY A 177 0.26 -13.64 -20.79
N PRO A 178 1.04 -14.56 -20.15
CA PRO A 178 0.50 -15.37 -19.05
C PRO A 178 0.13 -14.48 -17.84
N PRO A 179 -0.84 -14.90 -17.01
CA PRO A 179 -1.18 -14.17 -15.80
C PRO A 179 0.00 -14.18 -14.83
N THR A 180 0.40 -13.01 -14.32
CA THR A 180 1.53 -12.90 -13.39
C THR A 180 1.06 -12.67 -11.96
N VAL A 181 1.83 -13.18 -11.00
CA VAL A 181 1.53 -13.05 -9.57
C VAL A 181 2.69 -12.37 -8.87
N LYS A 182 2.41 -11.31 -8.11
CA LYS A 182 3.38 -10.70 -7.19
C LYS A 182 2.92 -10.91 -5.75
N ALA A 183 3.86 -11.12 -4.82
CA ALA A 183 3.59 -11.20 -3.39
C ALA A 183 4.32 -10.07 -2.66
N SER A 184 3.72 -9.56 -1.59
CA SER A 184 4.10 -8.27 -1.01
C SER A 184 3.93 -8.19 0.49
N LEU A 185 4.80 -7.43 1.15
CA LEU A 185 4.63 -6.96 2.52
C LEU A 185 4.84 -5.44 2.58
N ASN A 186 3.84 -4.73 3.08
CA ASN A 186 3.80 -3.28 3.15
C ASN A 186 3.73 -2.87 4.62
N LEU A 187 4.83 -2.30 5.13
CA LEU A 187 4.98 -1.86 6.52
C LEU A 187 5.02 -0.33 6.53
N THR A 188 4.08 0.33 7.22
CA THR A 188 4.04 1.80 7.33
C THR A 188 3.99 2.21 8.79
N ARG A 189 5.00 2.98 9.22
CA ARG A 189 5.07 3.62 10.53
C ARG A 189 4.73 5.09 10.37
N TYR A 190 3.61 5.51 10.93
CA TYR A 190 3.13 6.89 10.98
C TYR A 190 3.60 7.58 12.25
N HIS A 191 3.91 8.88 12.17
CA HIS A 191 4.31 9.74 13.29
C HIS A 191 3.73 11.15 13.14
N TRP A 192 3.33 11.81 14.22
CA TRP A 192 2.74 13.16 14.20
C TRP A 192 3.09 13.97 15.45
N ASP A 193 3.02 15.30 15.34
CA ASP A 193 3.13 16.17 16.50
C ASP A 193 1.85 16.10 17.35
N THR A 194 2.00 15.71 18.62
CA THR A 194 0.92 15.66 19.62
C THR A 194 0.74 16.95 20.42
N ALA A 195 1.62 17.94 20.26
CA ALA A 195 1.44 19.28 20.86
C ALA A 195 0.40 20.11 20.09
N ALA A 196 0.13 19.79 18.83
CA ALA A 196 -0.92 20.42 18.03
C ALA A 196 -2.33 19.98 18.51
N PRO A 197 -3.25 20.90 18.86
CA PRO A 197 -4.59 20.55 19.35
C PRO A 197 -5.48 19.91 18.27
N VAL A 198 -5.13 20.12 17.00
CA VAL A 198 -5.65 19.40 15.85
C VAL A 198 -4.45 18.98 15.03
N VAL A 199 -4.28 17.68 14.81
CA VAL A 199 -3.27 17.19 13.86
C VAL A 199 -3.62 17.73 12.47
N THR A 200 -2.72 18.52 11.89
CA THR A 200 -2.82 19.06 10.53
C THR A 200 -1.65 18.63 9.64
N LYS A 201 -0.62 18.00 10.22
CA LYS A 201 0.46 17.32 9.50
C LYS A 201 0.80 15.97 10.15
N MET A 202 1.28 15.01 9.37
CA MET A 202 1.97 13.82 9.88
C MET A 202 3.10 13.42 8.94
N GLU A 203 3.93 12.47 9.36
CA GLU A 203 4.93 11.80 8.54
C GLU A 203 4.73 10.28 8.61
N ALA A 204 5.34 9.56 7.68
CA ALA A 204 5.52 8.13 7.80
C ALA A 204 6.80 7.64 7.11
N ILE A 205 7.38 6.59 7.67
CA ILE A 205 8.36 5.75 6.95
C ILE A 205 7.65 4.49 6.50
N GLN A 206 7.70 4.22 5.20
CA GLN A 206 7.15 3.01 4.62
C GLN A 206 8.25 2.11 4.05
N LYS A 207 8.08 0.80 4.20
CA LYS A 207 8.89 -0.24 3.57
C LYS A 207 7.98 -1.18 2.79
N VAL A 208 8.13 -1.18 1.47
CA VAL A 208 7.43 -2.06 0.52
C VAL A 208 8.39 -3.18 0.12
N SER A 209 8.03 -4.43 0.38
CA SER A 209 8.89 -5.60 0.19
C SER A 209 8.26 -6.57 -0.80
N ILE A 210 8.95 -6.89 -1.89
CA ILE A 210 8.49 -7.76 -2.98
C ILE A 210 9.07 -9.15 -2.81
N PHE A 211 8.25 -10.18 -2.88
CA PHE A 211 8.70 -11.57 -2.81
C PHE A 211 8.54 -12.25 -4.17
N ALA A 212 9.50 -13.10 -4.54
CA ALA A 212 9.36 -13.97 -5.70
C ALA A 212 8.20 -14.94 -5.44
N VAL A 213 7.29 -15.04 -6.40
CA VAL A 213 6.29 -16.11 -6.47
C VAL A 213 6.82 -17.11 -7.51
N PRO A 214 7.26 -18.31 -7.10
CA PRO A 214 7.74 -19.30 -8.06
C PRO A 214 6.60 -19.70 -9.00
N MET A 215 6.90 -19.77 -10.29
CA MET A 215 5.97 -20.34 -11.28
C MET A 215 6.04 -21.87 -11.20
N GLU A 216 5.00 -22.54 -11.69
CA GLU A 216 4.94 -24.01 -11.72
C GLU A 216 6.14 -24.58 -12.51
N GLY A 217 6.88 -25.50 -11.90
CA GLY A 217 8.12 -26.07 -12.47
C GLY A 217 9.41 -25.28 -12.21
N MET A 218 9.37 -24.11 -11.54
CA MET A 218 10.59 -23.40 -11.10
C MET A 218 11.07 -23.88 -9.71
N GLU A 219 12.37 -23.70 -9.44
CA GLU A 219 12.93 -23.95 -8.11
C GLU A 219 12.31 -23.04 -7.03
N MET A 220 12.19 -23.57 -5.82
CA MET A 220 11.71 -22.82 -4.66
C MET A 220 12.79 -21.85 -4.16
N PHE A 221 12.69 -20.59 -4.59
CA PHE A 221 13.46 -19.48 -4.02
C PHE A 221 13.22 -19.32 -2.51
N ASN A 222 14.08 -18.56 -1.83
CA ASN A 222 13.83 -18.17 -0.44
C ASN A 222 12.62 -17.22 -0.36
N THR A 223 11.44 -17.79 -0.08
CA THR A 223 10.16 -17.06 0.02
C THR A 223 10.06 -16.14 1.25
N THR A 224 10.98 -16.25 2.21
CA THR A 224 11.01 -15.39 3.41
C THR A 224 11.82 -14.11 3.21
N THR A 225 12.69 -14.07 2.19
CA THR A 225 13.52 -12.90 1.86
C THR A 225 12.92 -12.18 0.65
N PRO A 226 12.70 -10.87 0.69
CA PRO A 226 12.22 -10.13 -0.48
C PRO A 226 13.31 -10.05 -1.56
N VAL A 227 12.92 -10.14 -2.84
CA VAL A 227 13.82 -9.92 -3.99
C VAL A 227 14.06 -8.44 -4.25
N THR A 228 13.13 -7.57 -3.84
CA THR A 228 13.32 -6.12 -3.89
C THR A 228 12.65 -5.46 -2.69
N VAL A 229 13.28 -4.43 -2.14
CA VAL A 229 12.73 -3.61 -1.06
C VAL A 229 12.85 -2.14 -1.44
N TYR A 230 11.74 -1.43 -1.31
CA TYR A 230 11.63 0.00 -1.52
C TYR A 230 11.33 0.66 -0.18
N LYS A 231 11.97 1.80 0.10
CA LYS A 231 11.73 2.59 1.31
C LYS A 231 11.32 4.00 0.91
N TYR A 232 10.22 4.48 1.47
CA TYR A 232 9.68 5.81 1.24
C TYR A 232 9.70 6.61 2.55
N ARG A 233 10.00 7.91 2.45
CA ARG A 233 9.45 8.90 3.39
C ARG A 233 8.14 9.39 2.79
N ILE A 234 7.13 9.53 3.63
CA ILE A 234 5.80 9.98 3.24
C ILE A 234 5.47 11.17 4.16
N GLU A 235 5.30 12.37 3.62
CA GLU A 235 4.98 13.59 4.38
C GLU A 235 3.48 13.90 4.22
N PHE A 236 2.84 14.60 5.16
CA PHE A 236 1.40 14.83 5.05
C PHE A 236 0.99 16.21 5.66
N GLU A 237 0.06 16.98 5.05
CA GLU A 237 -0.46 18.34 5.41
C GLU A 237 -1.94 18.63 4.98
N ARG A 238 -2.82 19.12 5.86
CA ARG A 238 -4.30 19.12 5.69
C ARG A 238 -4.91 19.66 4.36
N ILE A 239 -5.93 18.94 3.83
CA ILE A 239 -7.10 19.49 3.08
C ILE A 239 -8.22 19.96 4.04
#